data_AF-U7PPJ1-F1
#
_entry.id   AF-U7PPJ1-F1
#
_cell.length_a   1.000
_cell.length_b   1.000
_cell.length_c   1.000
_cell.angle_alpha   90.00
_cell.angle_beta   90.00
_cell.angle_gamma   90.00
#
_symmetry.space_group_name_H-M   'P 1'
#
loop_
_entity.id
_entity.type
_entity.pdbx_description
1 polymer ?
#
loop_
_entity_poly.entity_id
_entity_poly.type
_entity_poly.pdbx_seq_one_letter_code
_entity_poly.pdbx_strand_id
1 'polypeptide(L)'
;MATPSFYELYRRSSIGYALTDTLDELISENRMDPQLAMKVLANFDRAIAENLQQQVKARLTFKGSLDTYRFCDEVWTFLIRNVQFKMEGGSTPVTVDKVKIVSCNAKPAGP
;
A
#
# COMPACT_ATOMS: atom_id res chain seq x y z
N MET A 1 3.78 -1.06 -26.25
CA MET A 1 3.73 -2.02 -25.13
C MET A 1 3.09 -1.28 -23.95
N ALA A 2 1.93 -1.74 -23.48
CA ALA A 2 1.31 -1.14 -22.30
C ALA A 2 2.20 -1.44 -21.08
N THR A 3 2.70 -0.41 -20.42
CA THR A 3 3.44 -0.56 -19.16
C THR A 3 2.53 -1.26 -18.16
N PRO A 4 2.98 -2.33 -17.46
CA PRO A 4 2.15 -2.95 -16.44
C PRO A 4 1.66 -1.89 -15.46
N SER A 5 0.35 -1.79 -15.30
CA SER A 5 -0.26 -0.81 -14.41
C SER A 5 0.02 -1.24 -12.97
N PHE A 6 0.89 -0.49 -12.29
CA PHE A 6 1.18 -0.71 -10.87
C PHE A 6 0.04 -0.15 -10.02
N TYR A 7 -0.34 -0.85 -8.95
CA TYR A 7 -1.40 -0.39 -8.07
C TYR A 7 -1.00 0.90 -7.35
N GLU A 8 -1.85 1.91 -7.43
CA GLU A 8 -1.72 3.16 -6.66
C GLU A 8 -2.04 2.99 -5.17
N LEU A 9 -2.36 1.76 -4.72
CA LEU A 9 -2.71 1.42 -3.34
C LEU A 9 -1.70 1.97 -2.32
N TYR A 10 -0.41 1.85 -2.65
CA TYR A 10 0.68 2.23 -1.76
C TYR A 10 0.86 3.74 -1.61
N ARG A 11 0.21 4.57 -2.44
CA ARG A 11 0.17 6.03 -2.22
C ARG A 11 -0.53 6.40 -0.91
N ARG A 12 -1.38 5.51 -0.37
CA ARG A 12 -2.03 5.65 0.95
C ARG A 12 -1.23 5.06 2.12
N SER A 13 0.04 4.69 1.89
CA SER A 13 0.97 4.34 2.96
C SER A 13 1.58 5.61 3.56
N SER A 14 2.21 5.54 4.73
CA SER A 14 2.86 6.71 5.33
C SER A 14 3.94 7.34 4.42
N ILE A 15 4.70 6.52 3.69
CA ILE A 15 5.69 7.01 2.71
C ILE A 15 5.02 7.60 1.47
N GLY A 16 3.90 7.01 1.04
CA GLY A 16 3.09 7.53 -0.06
C GLY A 16 2.49 8.90 0.26
N TYR A 17 1.92 9.06 1.47
CA TYR A 17 1.40 10.33 1.96
C TYR A 17 2.48 11.40 2.05
N ALA A 18 3.64 11.07 2.63
CA ALA A 18 4.75 12.02 2.71
C ALA A 18 5.21 12.50 1.32
N LEU A 19 5.24 11.59 0.34
CA LEU A 19 5.54 11.94 -1.05
C LEU A 19 4.46 12.84 -1.65
N THR A 20 3.18 12.49 -1.53
CA THR A 20 2.08 13.30 -2.09
C THR A 20 2.04 14.69 -1.48
N ASP A 21 2.21 14.80 -0.15
CA ASP A 21 2.22 16.09 0.55
C ASP A 21 3.37 16.97 0.05
N THR A 22 4.56 16.39 -0.16
CA THR A 22 5.72 17.11 -0.71
C THR A 22 5.49 17.57 -2.15
N LEU A 23 4.89 16.72 -2.99
CA LEU A 23 4.58 17.05 -4.38
C LEU A 23 3.54 18.17 -4.45
N ASP A 24 2.51 18.12 -3.61
CA ASP A 24 1.46 19.14 -3.52
C ASP A 24 2.04 20.49 -3.04
N GLU A 25 2.97 20.48 -2.07
CA GLU A 25 3.71 21.67 -1.64
C GLU A 25 4.50 22.29 -2.81
N LEU A 26 5.30 21.49 -3.53
CA LEU A 26 6.08 21.96 -4.68
C LEU A 26 5.21 22.53 -5.80
N ILE A 27 4.04 21.95 -6.06
CA ILE A 27 3.07 22.48 -7.02
C ILE A 27 2.51 23.82 -6.52
N SER A 28 2.10 23.89 -5.24
CA SER A 28 1.51 25.09 -4.65
C SER A 28 2.44 26.30 -4.68
N GLU A 29 3.75 26.07 -4.59
CA GLU A 29 4.79 27.09 -4.66
C GLU A 29 5.26 27.37 -6.12
N ASN A 30 4.57 26.81 -7.12
CA ASN A 30 4.93 26.88 -8.55
C ASN A 30 6.36 26.40 -8.86
N ARG A 31 6.90 25.49 -8.04
CA ARG A 31 8.24 24.88 -8.23
C ARG A 31 8.18 23.59 -9.05
N MET A 32 6.99 23.04 -9.28
CA MET A 32 6.77 21.80 -10.02
C MET A 32 5.49 21.84 -10.84
N ASP A 33 5.54 21.32 -12.07
CA ASP A 33 4.36 21.12 -12.92
C ASP A 33 3.55 19.90 -12.46
N PRO A 34 2.21 19.98 -12.37
CA PRO A 34 1.36 18.85 -11.98
C PRO A 34 1.57 17.57 -12.81
N GLN A 35 1.86 17.68 -14.11
CA GLN A 35 2.15 16.53 -14.97
C GLN A 35 3.46 15.85 -14.59
N LEU A 36 4.45 16.62 -14.13
CA LEU A 36 5.70 16.07 -13.62
C LEU A 36 5.47 15.32 -12.31
N ALA A 37 4.69 15.88 -11.39
CA ALA A 37 4.32 15.21 -10.14
C ALA A 37 3.61 13.86 -10.39
N MET A 38 2.69 13.82 -11.35
CA MET A 38 2.04 12.55 -11.75
C MET A 38 3.02 11.51 -12.30
N LYS A 39 4.05 11.93 -13.03
CA LYS A 39 5.14 11.03 -13.47
C LYS A 39 5.97 10.51 -12.29
N VAL A 40 6.22 11.35 -11.28
CA VAL A 40 6.92 10.94 -10.05
C VAL A 40 6.09 9.91 -9.29
N LEU A 41 4.77 10.11 -9.17
CA LEU A 41 3.87 9.15 -8.53
C LEU A 41 3.82 7.81 -9.28
N ALA A 42 3.72 7.82 -10.62
CA ALA A 42 3.78 6.60 -11.41
C ALA A 42 5.11 5.84 -11.23
N ASN A 43 6.22 6.58 -11.07
CA ASN A 43 7.52 5.98 -10.77
C ASN A 43 7.57 5.41 -9.34
N PHE A 44 6.94 6.08 -8.37
CA PHE A 44 6.78 5.57 -7.01
C PHE A 44 5.99 4.26 -6.99
N ASP A 45 4.86 4.17 -7.69
CA ASP A 45 4.01 2.96 -7.71
C ASP A 45 4.79 1.73 -8.20
N ARG A 46 5.62 1.91 -9.24
CA ARG A 46 6.55 0.87 -9.72
C ARG A 46 7.60 0.54 -8.65
N ALA A 47 8.30 1.55 -8.15
CA ALA A 47 9.41 1.36 -7.25
C ALA A 47 8.99 0.65 -5.96
N ILE A 48 7.87 1.04 -5.35
CA ILE A 48 7.41 0.41 -4.10
C ILE A 48 6.98 -1.05 -4.33
N ALA A 49 6.28 -1.34 -5.43
CA ALA A 49 5.87 -2.71 -5.75
C ALA A 49 7.08 -3.64 -5.97
N GLU A 50 8.05 -3.20 -6.78
CA GLU A 50 9.27 -3.96 -7.06
C GLU A 50 10.12 -4.18 -5.80
N ASN A 51 10.35 -3.12 -4.99
CA ASN A 51 11.17 -3.21 -3.78
C ASN A 51 10.51 -4.09 -2.71
N LEU A 52 9.19 -3.99 -2.50
CA LEU A 52 8.48 -4.87 -1.59
C LEU A 52 8.61 -6.34 -2.01
N GLN A 53 8.47 -6.66 -3.29
CA GLN A 53 8.59 -8.03 -3.79
C GLN A 53 10.03 -8.58 -3.69
N GLN A 54 11.02 -7.77 -4.07
CA GLN A 54 12.40 -8.21 -4.17
C GLN A 54 13.09 -8.26 -2.80
N GLN A 55 12.91 -7.24 -1.97
CA GLN A 55 13.72 -7.02 -0.77
C GLN A 55 13.06 -7.49 0.52
N VAL A 56 11.72 -7.45 0.63
CA VAL A 56 11.04 -7.84 1.88
C VAL A 56 10.86 -9.35 1.94
N LYS A 57 11.53 -10.00 2.91
CA LYS A 57 11.42 -11.44 3.19
C LYS A 57 10.71 -11.77 4.51
N ALA A 58 10.47 -10.75 5.34
CA ALA A 58 9.82 -10.92 6.63
C ALA A 58 8.41 -11.50 6.46
N ARG A 59 8.05 -12.45 7.32
CA ARG A 59 6.70 -13.04 7.36
C ARG A 59 5.99 -12.64 8.63
N LEU A 60 4.68 -12.48 8.51
CA LEU A 60 3.77 -12.07 9.57
C LEU A 60 2.62 -13.05 9.61
N THR A 61 2.16 -13.38 10.82
CA THR A 61 0.88 -14.05 11.06
C THR A 61 -0.01 -13.16 11.91
N PHE A 62 -1.32 -13.28 11.76
CA PHE A 62 -2.25 -12.55 12.60
C PHE A 62 -3.50 -13.37 12.90
N LYS A 63 -4.14 -13.05 14.04
CA LYS A 63 -5.45 -13.58 14.44
C LYS A 63 -6.30 -12.45 14.97
N GLY A 64 -7.60 -12.48 14.71
CA GLY A 64 -8.56 -11.49 15.20
C GLY A 64 -9.98 -11.86 14.79
N SER A 65 -10.96 -11.07 15.22
CA SER A 65 -12.37 -11.24 14.90
C SER A 65 -12.74 -10.42 13.67
N LEU A 66 -13.18 -11.06 12.60
CA LEU A 66 -13.65 -10.34 11.40
C LEU A 66 -14.92 -9.53 11.73
N ASP A 67 -14.88 -8.22 11.50
CA ASP A 67 -16.01 -7.29 11.72
C ASP A 67 -16.87 -7.20 10.47
N THR A 68 -16.25 -6.89 9.33
CA THR A 68 -16.90 -6.86 8.02
C THR A 68 -15.87 -7.06 6.92
N TYR A 69 -16.34 -7.49 5.75
CA TYR A 69 -15.52 -7.68 4.56
C TYR A 69 -16.26 -7.19 3.32
N ARG A 70 -15.49 -6.84 2.28
CA ARG A 70 -16.01 -6.43 0.98
C ARG A 70 -15.06 -6.88 -0.11
N PHE A 71 -15.62 -7.31 -1.23
CA PHE A 71 -14.91 -7.51 -2.48
C PHE A 71 -15.59 -6.68 -3.56
N CYS A 72 -14.83 -5.83 -4.25
CA CYS A 72 -15.28 -4.98 -5.34
C CYS A 72 -14.06 -4.66 -6.22
N ASP A 73 -14.22 -4.73 -7.54
CA ASP A 73 -13.17 -4.40 -8.53
C ASP A 73 -11.82 -5.09 -8.24
N GLU A 74 -11.84 -6.40 -7.96
CA GLU A 74 -10.63 -7.19 -7.64
C GLU A 74 -9.87 -6.74 -6.38
N VAL A 75 -10.50 -5.92 -5.53
CA VAL A 75 -9.93 -5.46 -4.26
C VAL A 75 -10.72 -6.03 -3.09
N TRP A 76 -10.01 -6.75 -2.22
CA TRP A 76 -10.51 -7.16 -0.91
C TRP A 76 -10.29 -6.07 0.13
N THR A 77 -11.31 -5.79 0.93
CA THR A 77 -11.21 -4.97 2.13
C THR A 77 -11.76 -5.73 3.33
N PHE A 78 -10.96 -5.88 4.38
CA PHE A 78 -11.35 -6.48 5.65
C PHE A 78 -11.25 -5.46 6.77
N LEU A 79 -12.24 -5.41 7.65
CA LEU A 79 -12.14 -4.79 8.96
C LEU A 79 -12.10 -5.89 10.01
N ILE A 80 -11.05 -5.91 10.83
CA ILE A 80 -10.82 -6.97 11.83
C ILE A 80 -10.61 -6.30 13.18
N ARG A 81 -11.22 -6.86 14.23
CA ARG A 81 -11.14 -6.41 15.63
C ARG A 81 -10.27 -7.33 16.47
N ASN A 82 -9.73 -6.80 17.57
CA ASN A 82 -8.95 -7.54 18.56
C ASN A 82 -7.82 -8.36 17.91
N VAL A 83 -7.03 -7.70 17.05
CA VAL A 83 -6.04 -8.37 16.21
C VAL A 83 -4.71 -8.47 16.92
N GLN A 84 -4.12 -9.66 16.92
CA GLN A 84 -2.75 -9.90 17.35
C GLN A 84 -1.88 -10.27 16.16
N PHE A 85 -0.87 -9.44 15.88
CA PHE A 85 0.15 -9.62 14.87
C PHE A 85 1.41 -10.26 15.49
N LYS A 86 2.00 -11.24 14.81
CA LYS A 86 3.25 -11.91 15.20
C LYS A 86 4.19 -11.98 14.01
N MET A 87 5.37 -11.39 14.14
CA MET A 87 6.43 -11.53 13.13
C MET A 87 7.15 -12.87 13.32
N GLU A 88 7.60 -13.46 12.22
CA GLU A 88 8.57 -14.54 12.27
C GLU A 88 9.89 -14.00 12.85
N GLY A 89 10.53 -14.74 13.75
CA GLY A 89 11.73 -14.30 14.48
C GLY A 89 11.52 -13.91 15.95
N GLY A 90 10.31 -14.10 16.49
CA GLY A 90 10.08 -14.10 17.94
C GLY A 90 9.95 -12.71 18.59
N SER A 91 9.56 -11.69 17.84
CA SER A 91 9.23 -10.39 18.42
C SER A 91 7.93 -10.45 19.25
N THR A 92 7.83 -9.55 20.23
CA THR A 92 6.62 -9.39 21.04
C THR A 92 5.40 -9.17 20.13
N PRO A 93 4.31 -9.95 20.30
CA PRO A 93 3.11 -9.76 19.52
C PRO A 93 2.57 -8.34 19.63
N VAL A 94 2.20 -7.74 18.51
CA VAL A 94 1.55 -6.42 18.48
C VAL A 94 0.04 -6.62 18.50
N THR A 95 -0.62 -6.10 19.52
CA THR A 95 -2.08 -6.17 19.66
C THR A 95 -2.72 -4.85 19.28
N VAL A 96 -3.78 -4.88 18.48
CA VAL A 96 -4.55 -3.70 18.06
C VAL A 96 -6.06 -3.96 18.12
N ASP A 97 -6.83 -2.96 18.56
CA ASP A 97 -8.28 -3.10 18.71
C ASP A 97 -9.01 -3.24 17.37
N LYS A 98 -8.50 -2.55 16.33
CA LYS A 98 -9.09 -2.55 15.00
C LYS A 98 -8.02 -2.34 13.92
N VAL A 99 -8.10 -3.12 12.85
CA VAL A 99 -7.27 -2.96 11.65
C VAL A 99 -8.12 -3.03 10.38
N LYS A 100 -7.73 -2.26 9.36
CA LYS A 100 -8.25 -2.34 8.01
C LYS A 100 -7.18 -2.95 7.10
N ILE A 101 -7.49 -4.06 6.44
CA ILE A 101 -6.63 -4.68 5.44
C ILE A 101 -7.24 -4.42 4.07
N VAL A 102 -6.47 -3.84 3.15
CA VAL A 102 -6.85 -3.65 1.75
C VAL A 102 -5.86 -4.44 0.90
N SER A 103 -6.36 -5.34 0.05
CA SER A 103 -5.55 -6.24 -0.75
C SER A 103 -6.05 -6.25 -2.19
N CYS A 104 -5.17 -5.90 -3.12
CA CYS A 104 -5.43 -6.06 -4.56
C CYS A 104 -5.02 -7.46 -5.02
N ASN A 105 -5.53 -7.88 -6.19
CA ASN A 105 -5.11 -9.13 -6.83
C ASN A 105 -3.62 -9.09 -7.19
N ALA A 106 -2.87 -10.15 -6.87
CA ALA A 106 -1.43 -10.23 -7.15
C ALA A 106 -1.12 -10.43 -8.64
N LYS A 107 -2.10 -10.85 -9.44
CA LYS A 107 -1.93 -10.93 -10.89
C LYS A 107 -1.73 -9.51 -11.44
N PRO A 108 -0.70 -9.26 -12.26
CA PRO A 108 -0.64 -8.04 -13.04
C PRO A 108 -1.96 -7.91 -13.80
N ALA A 109 -2.56 -6.72 -13.81
CA ALA A 109 -3.63 -6.44 -14.76
C ALA A 109 -3.06 -6.79 -16.15
N GLY A 110 -3.61 -7.83 -16.78
CA GLY A 110 -3.28 -8.20 -18.14
C GLY A 110 -3.62 -7.05 -19.11
N PRO A 111 -3.27 -7.17 -20.39
CA PRO A 111 -3.63 -6.17 -21.38
C PRO A 111 -5.13 -5.93 -21.44
#